data_AF-A0A968BVQ2-F1
#
_entry.id   AF-A0A968BVQ2-F1
#
_cell.length_a   1.000
_cell.length_b   1.000
_cell.length_c   1.000
_cell.angle_alpha   90.00
_cell.angle_beta   90.00
_cell.angle_gamma   90.00
#
_symmetry.space_group_name_H-M   'P 1'
#
loop_
_entity.id
_entity.type
_entity.pdbx_description
1 polymer ?
#
loop_
_entity_poly.entity_id
_entity_poly.type
_entity_poly.pdbx_seq_one_letter_code
_entity_poly.pdbx_strand_id
1 'polypeptide(L)'
;TDSLRNQLVPINRRYGLDVLFEACYRYVERTGRRVSFEWALIEGVNDTPEQAQALAARLKGLLAHVNLIPLNPTPDYAGQSPSQVTLDAFAAELERYHIPHTVRVRRGVDIQAGCGQLRQRNQSSSRSTNRARSP
;
A
#
# COMPACT_ATOMS: atom_id res chain seq x y z
N THR A 1 -12.90 3.86 -0.93
CA THR A 1 -13.65 4.86 -1.73
C THR A 1 -12.68 5.80 -2.44
N ASP A 2 -13.11 6.51 -3.48
CA ASP A 2 -12.27 7.53 -4.13
C ASP A 2 -11.88 8.67 -3.19
N SER A 3 -12.80 9.12 -2.32
CA SER A 3 -12.49 10.16 -1.33
C SER A 3 -11.32 9.78 -0.43
N LEU A 4 -11.34 8.57 0.14
CA LEU A 4 -10.26 8.07 0.98
C LEU A 4 -8.97 7.87 0.16
N ARG A 5 -9.06 7.28 -1.03
CA ARG A 5 -7.89 7.04 -1.87
C ARG A 5 -7.27 8.35 -2.38
N ASN A 6 -8.06 9.41 -2.59
CA ASN A 6 -7.56 10.74 -2.93
C ASN A 6 -6.71 11.38 -1.81
N GLN A 7 -6.94 11.00 -0.56
CA GLN A 7 -6.16 11.46 0.58
C GLN A 7 -4.87 10.63 0.72
N LEU A 8 -4.97 9.31 0.61
CA LEU A 8 -3.84 8.39 0.81
C LEU A 8 -2.91 8.29 -0.40
N VAL A 9 -3.46 8.33 -1.62
CA VAL A 9 -2.73 8.13 -2.88
C VAL A 9 -3.17 9.21 -3.90
N PRO A 10 -2.54 10.40 -3.89
CA PRO A 10 -3.01 11.58 -4.63
C PRO A 10 -3.23 11.39 -6.13
N ILE A 11 -2.54 10.42 -6.76
CA ILE A 11 -2.74 10.07 -8.18
C ILE A 11 -4.18 9.63 -8.48
N ASN A 12 -4.94 9.18 -7.48
CA ASN A 12 -6.35 8.82 -7.63
C ASN A 12 -7.23 9.97 -8.13
N ARG A 13 -6.86 11.22 -7.86
CA ARG A 13 -7.60 12.40 -8.35
C ARG A 13 -7.58 12.49 -9.88
N ARG A 14 -6.53 11.95 -10.50
CA ARG A 14 -6.40 11.88 -11.97
C ARG A 14 -6.96 10.58 -12.53
N TYR A 15 -6.75 9.47 -11.83
CA TYR A 15 -7.21 8.13 -12.22
C TYR A 15 -7.94 7.46 -11.06
N GLY A 16 -9.25 7.69 -10.99
CA GLY A 16 -10.13 7.15 -9.96
C GLY A 16 -10.23 5.63 -9.98
N LEU A 17 -10.91 5.07 -8.98
CA LEU A 17 -11.02 3.62 -8.82
C LEU A 17 -11.69 2.93 -10.02
N ASP A 18 -12.74 3.52 -10.60
CA ASP A 18 -13.42 2.95 -11.77
C ASP A 18 -12.46 2.76 -12.95
N VAL A 19 -11.71 3.82 -13.29
CA VAL A 19 -10.71 3.80 -14.36
C VAL A 19 -9.59 2.80 -14.06
N LEU A 20 -9.14 2.72 -12.80
CA LEU A 20 -8.12 1.76 -12.38
C LEU A 20 -8.59 0.33 -12.58
N PHE A 21 -9.78 -0.03 -12.07
CA PHE A 21 -10.29 -1.39 -12.17
C PHE A 21 -10.61 -1.77 -13.61
N GLU A 22 -11.17 -0.85 -14.42
CA GLU A 22 -11.37 -1.09 -15.85
C GLU A 22 -10.06 -1.45 -16.55
N ALA A 23 -8.98 -0.72 -16.25
CA ALA A 23 -7.65 -1.02 -16.80
C ALA A 23 -7.14 -2.40 -16.35
N CYS A 24 -7.39 -2.80 -15.09
CA CYS A 24 -7.04 -4.13 -14.58
C CYS A 24 -7.82 -5.23 -15.32
N TYR A 25 -9.14 -5.09 -15.52
CA TYR A 25 -9.95 -6.05 -16.28
C TYR A 25 -9.42 -6.21 -17.71
N ARG A 26 -9.19 -5.09 -18.42
CA ARG A 26 -8.62 -5.14 -19.79
C ARG A 26 -7.25 -5.79 -19.83
N TYR A 27 -6.41 -5.56 -18.82
CA TYR A 27 -5.10 -6.20 -18.73
C TYR A 27 -5.21 -7.71 -18.58
N VAL A 28 -6.07 -8.18 -17.67
CA VAL A 28 -6.28 -9.62 -17.44
C VAL A 28 -6.89 -10.27 -18.68
N GLU A 29 -7.89 -9.65 -19.29
CA GLU A 29 -8.53 -10.16 -20.52
C GLU A 29 -7.54 -10.34 -21.66
N ARG A 30 -6.63 -9.37 -21.85
CA ARG A 30 -5.64 -9.40 -22.94
C ARG A 30 -4.48 -10.34 -22.70
N THR A 31 -4.08 -10.53 -21.43
CA THR A 31 -2.81 -11.20 -21.12
C THR A 31 -2.97 -12.54 -20.42
N GLY A 32 -4.13 -12.81 -19.82
CA GLY A 32 -4.36 -13.94 -18.93
C GLY A 32 -3.52 -13.90 -17.65
N ARG A 33 -2.82 -12.80 -17.37
CA ARG A 33 -1.92 -12.69 -16.21
C ARG A 33 -2.65 -12.12 -14.99
N ARG A 34 -2.44 -12.76 -13.85
CA ARG A 34 -3.01 -12.33 -12.56
C ARG A 34 -2.47 -10.95 -12.14
N VAL A 35 -3.35 -10.10 -11.62
CA VAL A 35 -2.99 -8.81 -11.01
C VAL A 35 -2.84 -8.98 -9.49
N SER A 36 -1.73 -8.51 -8.92
CA SER A 36 -1.55 -8.45 -7.47
C SER A 36 -1.86 -7.04 -6.97
N PHE A 37 -2.80 -6.92 -6.03
CA PHE A 37 -3.15 -5.68 -5.36
C PHE A 37 -2.42 -5.60 -4.03
N GLU A 38 -1.70 -4.52 -3.80
CA GLU A 38 -1.07 -4.24 -2.50
C GLU A 38 -2.01 -3.36 -1.67
N TRP A 39 -2.39 -3.82 -0.48
CA TRP A 39 -3.27 -3.09 0.44
C TRP A 39 -2.52 -2.81 1.75
N ALA A 40 -2.00 -1.59 1.87
CA ALA A 40 -1.41 -1.11 3.11
C ALA A 40 -2.51 -0.81 4.13
N LEU A 41 -2.65 -1.66 5.13
CA LEU A 41 -3.66 -1.53 6.20
C LEU A 41 -3.17 -0.54 7.25
N ILE A 42 -3.99 0.47 7.51
CA ILE A 42 -3.77 1.56 8.46
C ILE A 42 -4.92 1.52 9.46
N GLU A 43 -4.56 1.46 10.75
CA GLU A 43 -5.52 1.31 11.84
C GLU A 43 -6.59 2.41 11.84
N GLY A 44 -7.87 2.00 11.82
CA GLY A 44 -9.03 2.89 11.88
C GLY A 44 -9.26 3.73 10.62
N VAL A 45 -8.52 3.50 9.54
CA VAL A 45 -8.58 4.29 8.30
C VAL A 45 -9.10 3.48 7.13
N ASN A 46 -8.49 2.32 6.85
CA ASN A 46 -8.82 1.50 5.69
C ASN A 46 -8.79 -0.01 5.98
N ASP A 47 -8.93 -0.38 7.25
CA ASP A 47 -8.82 -1.73 7.79
C ASP A 47 -10.15 -2.30 8.28
N THR A 48 -11.28 -1.69 7.90
CA THR A 48 -12.61 -2.15 8.31
C THR A 48 -13.16 -3.28 7.42
N PRO A 49 -14.05 -4.14 7.95
CA PRO A 49 -14.76 -5.15 7.15
C PRO A 49 -15.46 -4.58 5.91
N GLU A 50 -16.03 -3.38 5.99
CA GLU A 50 -16.72 -2.73 4.87
C GLU A 50 -15.76 -2.38 3.73
N GLN A 51 -14.50 -2.05 4.04
CA GLN A 51 -13.48 -1.84 3.03
C GLN A 51 -13.10 -3.15 2.34
N ALA A 52 -13.00 -4.25 3.10
CA ALA A 52 -12.76 -5.59 2.54
C ALA A 52 -13.91 -6.01 1.60
N GLN A 53 -15.16 -5.78 2.01
CA GLN A 53 -16.35 -6.05 1.19
C GLN A 53 -16.37 -5.21 -0.09
N ALA A 54 -16.08 -3.90 0.02
CA ALA A 54 -16.01 -3.02 -1.14
C ALA A 54 -14.89 -3.44 -2.11
N LEU A 55 -13.74 -3.86 -1.59
CA LEU A 55 -12.65 -4.42 -2.39
C LEU A 55 -13.08 -5.72 -3.08
N ALA A 56 -13.67 -6.66 -2.34
CA ALA A 56 -14.14 -7.92 -2.89
C ALA A 56 -15.17 -7.72 -4.01
N ALA A 57 -16.11 -6.79 -3.85
CA ALA A 57 -17.08 -6.44 -4.87
C ALA A 57 -16.40 -5.95 -6.18
N ARG A 58 -15.32 -5.17 -6.06
CA ARG A 58 -14.53 -4.68 -7.21
C ARG A 58 -13.69 -5.76 -7.88
N LEU A 59 -13.31 -6.79 -7.14
CA LEU A 59 -12.46 -7.88 -7.63
C LEU A 59 -13.26 -9.06 -8.19
N LYS A 60 -14.59 -9.04 -8.07
CA LYS A 60 -15.45 -10.15 -8.51
C LYS A 60 -15.20 -10.48 -10.00
N GLY A 61 -14.79 -11.72 -10.27
CA GLY A 61 -14.49 -12.20 -11.62
C GLY A 61 -13.16 -11.73 -12.21
N LEU A 62 -12.35 -10.97 -11.46
CA LEU A 62 -11.01 -10.59 -11.87
C LEU A 62 -10.00 -11.64 -11.39
N LEU A 63 -9.09 -12.06 -12.27
CA LEU A 63 -7.94 -12.88 -11.86
C LEU A 63 -6.97 -12.02 -11.03
N ALA A 64 -7.18 -12.03 -9.72
CA ALA A 64 -6.50 -11.15 -8.79
C ALA A 64 -5.95 -11.88 -7.56
N HIS A 65 -5.03 -11.22 -6.87
CA HIS A 65 -4.55 -11.61 -5.56
C HIS A 65 -4.35 -10.36 -4.69
N VAL A 66 -4.74 -10.40 -3.42
CA VAL A 66 -4.59 -9.28 -2.49
C VAL A 66 -3.45 -9.55 -1.49
N ASN A 67 -2.50 -8.63 -1.43
CA ASN A 67 -1.43 -8.64 -0.44
C ASN A 67 -1.77 -7.64 0.66
N LEU A 68 -2.18 -8.15 1.82
CA LEU A 68 -2.43 -7.36 3.01
C LEU A 68 -1.11 -7.03 3.69
N ILE A 69 -0.81 -5.74 3.82
CA ILE A 69 0.44 -5.23 4.39
C ILE A 69 0.09 -4.38 5.61
N PRO A 70 0.28 -4.89 6.83
CA PRO A 70 0.16 -4.06 8.03
C PRO A 70 1.16 -2.89 7.95
N LEU A 71 0.70 -1.66 8.19
CA LEU A 71 1.52 -0.46 8.04
C LEU A 71 2.80 -0.52 8.88
N ASN A 72 3.95 -0.36 8.23
CA ASN A 72 5.21 -0.17 8.96
C ASN A 72 5.32 1.26 9.48
N PRO A 73 5.75 1.47 10.74
CA PRO A 73 6.05 2.80 11.26
C PRO A 73 7.06 3.52 10.35
N THR A 74 6.79 4.79 10.05
CA THR A 74 7.73 5.68 9.37
C THR A 74 7.74 7.03 10.06
N PRO A 75 8.86 7.78 10.03
CA PRO A 75 8.92 9.10 10.66
C PRO A 75 7.95 10.11 10.06
N ASP A 76 7.65 9.98 8.76
CA ASP A 76 6.90 10.97 7.98
C ASP A 76 5.38 10.73 7.98
N TYR A 77 4.89 9.62 8.59
CA TYR A 77 3.47 9.28 8.61
C TYR A 77 3.05 8.73 9.96
N ALA A 78 2.08 9.40 10.59
CA ALA A 78 1.63 9.11 11.96
C ALA A 78 0.65 7.93 12.08
N GLY A 79 0.24 7.32 10.97
CA GLY A 79 -0.67 6.17 10.99
C GLY A 79 -0.07 4.96 11.72
N GLN A 80 -0.95 4.11 12.25
CA GLN A 80 -0.57 2.92 13.01
C GLN A 80 -0.87 1.63 12.25
N SER A 81 -0.16 0.57 12.64
CA SER A 81 -0.45 -0.78 12.18
C SER A 81 -1.75 -1.26 12.84
N PRO A 82 -2.66 -1.92 12.11
CA PRO A 82 -3.86 -2.50 12.72
C PRO A 82 -3.48 -3.56 13.76
N SER A 83 -4.39 -3.78 14.71
CA SER A 83 -4.34 -4.93 15.62
C SER A 83 -4.42 -6.25 14.84
N GLN A 84 -3.90 -7.34 15.43
CA GLN A 84 -4.01 -8.68 14.81
C GLN A 84 -5.48 -9.09 14.59
N VAL A 85 -6.36 -8.76 15.53
CA VAL A 85 -7.80 -9.06 15.44
C VAL A 85 -8.43 -8.33 14.24
N THR A 86 -8.09 -7.07 14.02
CA THR A 86 -8.59 -6.29 12.88
C THR A 86 -8.07 -6.85 11.56
N LEU A 87 -6.79 -7.20 11.51
CA LEU A 87 -6.16 -7.82 10.34
C LEU A 87 -6.82 -9.15 9.99
N ASP A 88 -7.07 -10.00 10.98
CA ASP A 88 -7.73 -11.29 10.81
C ASP A 88 -9.19 -11.13 10.36
N ALA A 89 -9.91 -10.13 10.89
CA ALA A 89 -11.27 -9.83 10.46
C ALA A 89 -11.32 -9.39 8.99
N PHE A 90 -10.38 -8.53 8.56
CA PHE A 90 -10.27 -8.12 7.17
C PHE A 90 -9.95 -9.30 6.25
N ALA A 91 -9.02 -10.16 6.65
CA ALA A 91 -8.65 -11.37 5.91
C ALA A 91 -9.84 -12.35 5.81
N ALA A 92 -10.56 -12.56 6.91
CA ALA A 92 -11.76 -13.41 6.96
C ALA A 92 -12.87 -12.92 6.02
N GLU A 93 -13.03 -11.59 5.91
CA GLU A 93 -13.95 -11.02 4.93
C GLU A 93 -13.52 -11.32 3.49
N LEU A 94 -12.24 -11.14 3.14
CA LEU A 94 -11.75 -11.52 1.81
C LEU A 94 -11.95 -13.01 1.52
N GLU A 95 -11.68 -13.87 2.50
CA GLU A 95 -11.90 -15.32 2.39
C GLU A 95 -13.37 -15.66 2.13
N ARG A 96 -14.30 -15.00 2.84
CA ARG A 96 -15.75 -15.18 2.67
C ARG A 96 -16.24 -14.88 1.25
N TYR A 97 -15.57 -13.96 0.55
CA TYR A 97 -15.83 -13.66 -0.87
C TYR A 97 -14.93 -14.43 -1.84
N HIS A 98 -14.18 -15.42 -1.35
CA HIS A 98 -13.25 -16.24 -2.13
C HIS A 98 -12.17 -15.42 -2.88
N ILE A 99 -11.69 -14.33 -2.25
CA ILE A 99 -10.62 -13.51 -2.80
C ILE A 99 -9.27 -14.07 -2.34
N PRO A 100 -8.41 -14.55 -3.25
CA PRO A 100 -7.08 -15.03 -2.90
C PRO A 100 -6.27 -13.91 -2.25
N HIS A 101 -5.72 -14.17 -1.06
CA HIS A 101 -4.97 -13.17 -0.34
C HIS A 101 -3.79 -13.76 0.46
N THR A 102 -2.82 -12.90 0.78
CA THR A 102 -1.78 -13.20 1.78
C THR A 102 -1.63 -12.04 2.73
N VAL A 103 -1.37 -12.36 3.99
CA VAL A 103 -0.95 -11.39 5.00
C VAL A 103 0.56 -11.38 5.05
N ARG A 104 1.18 -10.22 4.79
CA ARG A 104 2.64 -10.07 4.92
C ARG A 104 3.00 -10.03 6.40
N VAL A 105 3.41 -11.18 6.94
CA VAL A 105 3.97 -11.28 8.29
C VAL A 105 5.30 -10.54 8.34
N ARG A 106 5.48 -9.67 9.34
CA ARG A 106 6.76 -9.00 9.58
C ARG A 106 7.80 -10.05 9.97
N ARG A 107 8.72 -10.36 9.05
CA ARG A 107 9.98 -11.02 9.39
C ARG A 107 11.01 -9.92 9.66
N GLY A 108 11.47 -9.80 10.91
CA GLY A 108 12.61 -8.94 11.27
C GLY A 108 12.31 -7.46 11.47
N VAL A 109 11.55 -7.11 12.53
CA VAL A 109 11.40 -5.72 12.99
C VAL A 109 12.76 -5.08 13.39
N ASP A 110 13.83 -5.87 13.50
CA ASP A 110 15.16 -5.43 13.90
C ASP A 110 15.98 -4.73 12.79
N ILE A 111 15.49 -4.71 11.55
CA ILE A 111 16.20 -4.06 10.43
C ILE A 111 15.19 -3.22 9.64
N GLN A 112 15.29 -1.89 9.80
CA GLN A 112 14.53 -0.87 9.09
C GLN A 112 14.71 -0.98 7.55
N ALA A 113 14.08 -1.98 6.94
CA ALA A 113 14.16 -2.30 5.51
C ALA A 113 12.76 -2.47 4.87
N GLY A 114 11.74 -1.83 5.45
CA GLY A 114 10.37 -1.83 4.90
C GLY A 114 10.27 -1.01 3.61
N CYS A 115 9.46 -1.48 2.65
CA CYS A 115 9.11 -0.68 1.47
C CYS A 115 8.50 0.67 1.90
N GLY A 116 9.10 1.77 1.45
CA GLY A 116 8.82 3.15 1.88
C GLY A 116 9.98 3.82 2.64
N GLN A 117 10.98 3.07 3.09
CA GLN A 117 12.12 3.59 3.87
C GLN A 117 13.35 3.96 3.03
N LEU A 118 13.34 3.67 1.73
CA LEU A 118 14.42 4.01 0.81
C LEU A 118 14.25 5.44 0.26
N ARG A 119 14.42 6.44 1.12
CA ARG A 119 14.60 7.82 0.68
C ARG A 119 16.09 8.18 0.75
N GLN A 120 16.64 8.53 -0.41
CA GLN A 120 18.04 8.91 -0.63
C GLN A 120 18.52 9.94 0.40
N ARG A 121 19.63 9.63 1.09
CA ARG A 121 20.52 10.63 1.67
C ARG A 121 21.16 11.43 0.53
N ASN A 122 20.43 12.35 -0.08
CA ASN A 122 21.01 13.33 -0.99
C ASN A 122 21.72 14.39 -0.15
N GLN A 123 23.01 14.12 0.03
CA GLN A 123 24.12 15.04 0.26
C GLN A 123 23.75 16.52 0.44
N SER A 124 23.59 16.94 1.70
CA SER A 124 24.05 18.27 2.10
C SER A 124 25.55 18.16 2.38
N SER A 125 26.36 18.02 1.33
CA SER A 125 27.78 18.38 1.40
C SER A 125 27.82 19.89 1.57
N SER A 126 27.94 20.31 2.83
CA SER A 126 28.37 21.66 3.16
C SER A 126 29.70 21.90 2.46
N ARG A 127 29.69 22.81 1.48
CA ARG A 127 30.89 23.38 0.87
C ARG A 127 31.68 24.08 1.97
N SER A 128 32.66 23.39 2.54
CA SER A 128 33.81 24.02 3.18
C SER A 128 34.72 24.55 2.06
N THR A 129 34.49 25.80 1.67
CA THR A 129 35.43 26.53 0.82
C THR A 129 36.71 26.79 1.59
N ASN A 130 37.72 25.97 1.29
CA ASN A 130 39.11 26.23 1.59
C ASN A 130 39.57 27.45 0.77
N ARG A 131 39.90 28.57 1.42
CA ARG A 131 40.57 29.72 0.78
C ARG A 131 41.80 30.08 1.60
N ALA A 132 42.92 29.46 1.27
CA ALA A 132 44.24 29.89 1.68
C ALA A 132 44.92 30.61 0.51
N ARG A 133 45.39 31.84 0.73
CA ARG A 133 46.72 32.35 0.35
C ARG A 133 46.88 33.83 0.73
N SER A 134 47.70 34.04 1.76
CA SER A 134 48.89 34.91 1.92
C SER A 134 49.06 36.19 1.09
N PRO A 135 49.83 37.14 1.62
CA PRO A 135 51.26 37.18 1.27
C PRO A 135 52.20 36.71 2.40
#